data_AF-A0A538RQ43-F1
#
_entry.id   AF-A0A538RQ43-F1
#
_cell.length_a   1.000
_cell.length_b   1.000
_cell.length_c   1.000
_cell.angle_alpha   90.00
_cell.angle_beta   90.00
_cell.angle_gamma   90.00
#
_symmetry.space_group_name_H-M   'P 1'
#
loop_
_entity.id
_entity.type
_entity.pdbx_description
1 polymer ?
#
loop_
_entity_poly.entity_id
_entity_poly.type
_entity_poly.pdbx_seq_one_letter_code
_entity_poly.pdbx_strand_id
1 'polypeptide(L)'
;MRRGARRRVPSLARSRVGLVCDLPGRLWQALGNSTKASDQALLADLTAALAREPGSADLSNALGVAAAMGSQAKGQAPIDYFHQAVQQDSNHLMAGLNLVEALVKAGQYQPAIDQALQVLTAIPGASEDSSPGHTLAVDSSSAGSASLRETPHFPTGFDFFR
;
A
#
# COMPACT_ATOMS: atom_id res chain seq x y z
N MET A 1 6.28 19.14 -54.91
CA MET A 1 6.19 19.49 -53.48
C MET A 1 4.94 18.82 -52.88
N ARG A 2 5.10 17.70 -52.15
CA ARG A 2 3.97 16.99 -51.52
C ARG A 2 3.84 17.42 -50.05
N ARG A 3 2.76 18.13 -49.71
CA ARG A 3 2.42 18.52 -48.33
C ARG A 3 1.88 17.30 -47.58
N GLY A 4 2.63 16.82 -46.59
CA GLY A 4 2.21 15.75 -45.68
C GLY A 4 1.12 16.24 -44.73
N ALA A 5 -0.09 15.72 -44.90
CA ALA A 5 -1.18 15.91 -43.95
C ALA A 5 -0.86 15.12 -42.66
N ARG A 6 -0.57 15.84 -41.57
CA ARG A 6 -0.46 15.26 -40.24
C ARG A 6 -1.85 14.76 -39.83
N ARG A 7 -2.03 13.44 -39.79
CA ARG A 7 -3.21 12.81 -39.17
C ARG A 7 -3.23 13.22 -37.70
N ARG A 8 -4.23 14.00 -37.31
CA ARG A 8 -4.59 14.19 -35.89
C ARG A 8 -4.94 12.82 -35.33
N VAL A 9 -4.10 12.32 -34.43
CA VAL A 9 -4.43 11.16 -33.60
C VAL A 9 -5.59 11.57 -32.67
N PRO A 10 -6.70 10.81 -32.62
CA PRO A 10 -7.78 11.09 -31.70
C PRO A 10 -7.28 10.87 -30.28
N SER A 11 -7.47 11.86 -29.40
CA SER A 11 -7.25 11.69 -27.97
C SER A 11 -8.23 10.63 -27.47
N LEU A 12 -7.73 9.42 -27.24
CA LEU A 12 -8.51 8.33 -26.66
C LEU A 12 -8.98 8.81 -25.28
N ALA A 13 -10.25 9.21 -25.21
CA ALA A 13 -10.96 9.34 -23.96
C ALA A 13 -10.86 7.95 -23.28
N ARG A 14 -9.98 7.84 -22.27
CA ARG A 14 -9.82 6.61 -21.50
C ARG A 14 -11.19 6.25 -20.95
N SER A 15 -11.70 5.09 -21.35
CA SER A 15 -12.96 4.57 -20.83
C SER A 15 -12.90 4.58 -19.31
N ARG A 16 -13.97 5.03 -18.65
CA ARG A 16 -14.06 5.12 -17.18
C ARG A 16 -13.77 3.79 -16.49
N VAL A 17 -13.96 2.67 -17.19
CA VAL A 17 -13.62 1.31 -16.74
C VAL A 17 -12.10 1.07 -16.72
N GLY A 18 -11.36 1.61 -17.70
CA GLY A 18 -9.91 1.52 -17.76
C GLY A 18 -9.19 2.39 -16.72
N LEU A 19 -9.85 3.42 -16.17
CA LEU A 19 -9.33 4.18 -15.02
C LEU A 19 -9.30 3.37 -13.73
N VAL A 20 -10.24 2.41 -13.56
CA VAL A 20 -10.38 1.62 -12.33
C VAL A 20 -9.33 0.51 -12.26
N CYS A 21 -9.00 -0.12 -13.39
CA CYS A 21 -7.93 -1.14 -13.46
C CYS A 21 -6.51 -0.54 -13.30
N ASP A 22 -6.37 0.79 -13.41
CA ASP A 22 -5.10 1.51 -13.27
C ASP A 22 -4.96 2.20 -11.90
N LEU A 23 -5.86 1.92 -10.94
CA LEU A 23 -5.84 2.57 -9.62
C LEU A 23 -4.56 2.27 -8.82
N PRO A 24 -4.06 1.02 -8.75
CA PRO A 24 -2.76 0.76 -8.12
C PRO A 24 -1.63 1.52 -8.81
N GLY A 25 -1.58 1.49 -10.16
CA GLY A 25 -0.56 2.19 -10.94
C GLY A 25 -0.57 3.70 -10.72
N ARG A 26 -1.76 4.31 -10.64
CA ARG A 26 -1.93 5.74 -10.32
C ARG A 26 -1.54 6.07 -8.90
N LEU A 27 -1.85 5.20 -7.93
CA LEU A 27 -1.39 5.36 -6.55
C LEU A 27 0.14 5.34 -6.48
N TRP A 28 0.77 4.38 -7.13
CA TRP A 28 2.24 4.30 -7.24
C TRP A 28 2.84 5.53 -7.93
N GLN A 29 2.21 6.00 -9.01
CA GLN A 29 2.65 7.20 -9.69
C GLN A 29 2.51 8.45 -8.81
N ALA A 30 1.42 8.56 -8.04
CA ALA A 30 1.24 9.64 -7.08
C ALA A 30 2.29 9.61 -5.96
N LEU A 31 2.66 8.42 -5.48
CA LEU A 31 3.73 8.23 -4.49
C LEU A 31 5.12 8.59 -5.04
N GLY A 32 5.41 8.19 -6.28
CA GLY A 32 6.71 8.43 -6.91
C GLY A 32 6.94 9.88 -7.31
N ASN A 33 5.88 10.67 -7.49
CA ASN A 33 5.98 12.07 -7.81
C ASN A 33 6.15 12.88 -6.52
N SER A 34 7.31 13.52 -6.30
CA SER A 34 7.65 14.22 -5.05
C SER A 34 6.76 15.43 -4.70
N THR A 35 5.76 15.73 -5.52
CA THR A 35 4.72 16.70 -5.20
C THR A 35 3.72 16.08 -4.24
N LYS A 36 3.68 16.54 -2.99
CA LYS A 36 2.62 16.25 -1.98
C LYS A 36 1.22 16.77 -2.39
N ALA A 37 0.98 16.96 -3.68
CA ALA A 37 -0.30 17.40 -4.20
C ALA A 37 -1.26 16.21 -4.18
N SER A 38 -2.36 16.35 -3.44
CA SER A 38 -3.41 15.33 -3.37
C SER A 38 -4.09 15.25 -4.74
N ASP A 39 -4.06 14.09 -5.40
CA ASP A 39 -4.89 13.84 -6.57
C ASP A 39 -6.34 13.62 -6.10
N GLN A 40 -7.15 14.68 -6.10
CA GLN A 40 -8.57 14.60 -5.75
C GLN A 40 -9.34 13.65 -6.67
N ALA A 41 -8.92 13.49 -7.92
CA ALA A 41 -9.55 12.54 -8.82
C ALA A 41 -9.22 11.10 -8.41
N LEU A 42 -7.98 10.82 -7.96
CA LEU A 42 -7.62 9.51 -7.41
C LEU A 42 -8.46 9.16 -6.18
N LEU A 43 -8.64 10.09 -5.24
CA LEU A 43 -9.51 9.87 -4.07
C LEU A 43 -10.95 9.56 -4.48
N ALA A 44 -11.50 10.31 -5.44
CA ALA A 44 -12.86 10.08 -5.92
C ALA A 44 -13.01 8.71 -6.61
N ASP A 45 -12.04 8.32 -7.43
CA ASP A 45 -12.08 7.04 -8.14
C ASP A 45 -11.91 5.85 -7.18
N LEU A 46 -11.01 5.95 -6.20
CA LEU A 46 -10.85 4.94 -5.14
C LEU A 46 -12.12 4.83 -4.29
N THR A 47 -12.78 5.94 -3.96
CA THR A 47 -14.04 5.93 -3.22
C THR A 47 -15.15 5.24 -4.03
N ALA A 48 -15.22 5.53 -5.34
CA ALA A 48 -16.18 4.89 -6.22
C ALA A 48 -15.89 3.38 -6.42
N ALA A 49 -14.63 2.97 -6.38
CA ALA A 49 -14.24 1.57 -6.39
C ALA A 49 -14.64 0.87 -5.09
N LEU A 50 -14.34 1.48 -3.93
CA LEU A 50 -14.72 0.92 -2.63
C LEU A 50 -16.25 0.82 -2.48
N ALA A 51 -17.03 1.76 -3.05
CA ALA A 51 -18.49 1.65 -3.07
C ALA A 51 -19.01 0.43 -3.86
N ARG A 52 -18.24 -0.08 -4.83
CA ARG A 52 -18.57 -1.31 -5.57
C ARG A 52 -18.08 -2.56 -4.84
N GLU A 53 -17.00 -2.44 -4.07
CA GLU A 53 -16.39 -3.54 -3.30
C GLU A 53 -16.15 -3.12 -1.84
N PRO A 54 -17.21 -2.98 -1.01
CA PRO A 54 -17.10 -2.38 0.32
C PRO A 54 -16.27 -3.17 1.33
N GLY A 55 -15.92 -4.42 1.01
CA GLY A 55 -15.11 -5.31 1.84
C GLY A 55 -13.63 -5.36 1.43
N SER A 56 -13.20 -4.59 0.42
CA SER A 56 -11.83 -4.66 -0.08
C SER A 56 -10.84 -3.92 0.84
N ALA A 57 -10.04 -4.69 1.57
CA ALA A 57 -8.95 -4.19 2.41
C ALA A 57 -7.93 -3.37 1.59
N ASP A 58 -7.63 -3.81 0.37
CA ASP A 58 -6.72 -3.11 -0.53
C ASP A 58 -7.22 -1.72 -0.93
N LEU A 59 -8.52 -1.58 -1.23
CA LEU A 59 -9.11 -0.29 -1.58
C LEU A 59 -9.18 0.65 -0.38
N SER A 60 -9.52 0.14 0.80
CA SER A 60 -9.47 0.90 2.05
C SER A 60 -8.05 1.39 2.35
N ASN A 61 -7.04 0.51 2.22
CA ASN A 61 -5.64 0.87 2.41
C ASN A 61 -5.18 1.93 1.38
N ALA A 62 -5.53 1.76 0.11
CA ALA A 62 -5.21 2.72 -0.95
C ALA A 62 -5.82 4.11 -0.69
N LEU A 63 -7.06 4.18 -0.18
CA LEU A 63 -7.70 5.43 0.24
C LEU A 63 -6.95 6.09 1.41
N GLY A 64 -6.54 5.30 2.40
CA GLY A 64 -5.72 5.77 3.52
C GLY A 64 -4.41 6.40 3.03
N VAL A 65 -3.69 5.75 2.12
CA VAL A 65 -2.45 6.27 1.52
C VAL A 65 -2.73 7.57 0.74
N ALA A 66 -3.77 7.59 -0.10
CA ALA A 66 -4.15 8.77 -0.88
C ALA A 66 -4.54 9.95 0.03
N ALA A 67 -5.25 9.70 1.13
CA ALA A 67 -5.62 10.70 2.12
C ALA A 67 -4.38 11.21 2.91
N ALA A 68 -3.45 10.31 3.23
CA ALA A 68 -2.21 10.61 3.94
C ALA A 68 -1.23 11.48 3.11
N MET A 69 -1.35 11.46 1.78
CA MET A 69 -0.58 12.35 0.90
C MET A 69 -1.19 13.74 0.79
N GLY A 70 -2.45 13.92 1.20
CA GLY A 70 -3.18 15.15 0.95
C GLY A 70 -3.17 16.18 2.07
N SER A 71 -4.01 17.21 1.95
CA SER A 71 -4.20 18.20 3.02
C SER A 71 -4.70 17.56 4.33
N GLN A 72 -5.25 16.35 4.25
CA GLN A 72 -5.74 15.55 5.37
C GLN A 72 -4.68 14.65 6.00
N ALA A 73 -3.40 14.78 5.61
CA ALA A 73 -2.28 13.94 6.04
C ALA A 73 -2.08 13.83 7.57
N LYS A 74 -2.48 14.88 8.31
CA LYS A 74 -2.35 14.95 9.77
C LYS A 74 -3.69 14.72 10.50
N GLY A 75 -4.74 14.40 9.75
CA GLY A 75 -6.09 14.22 10.29
C GLY A 75 -6.38 12.78 10.70
N GLN A 76 -7.59 12.57 11.18
CA GLN A 76 -8.10 11.25 11.56
C GLN A 76 -8.47 10.39 10.34
N ALA A 77 -8.77 11.00 9.19
CA ALA A 77 -9.25 10.29 8.00
C ALA A 77 -8.31 9.16 7.49
N PRO A 78 -6.98 9.34 7.38
CA PRO A 78 -6.09 8.23 7.01
C PRO A 78 -6.13 7.08 8.02
N ILE A 79 -6.19 7.38 9.32
CA ILE A 79 -6.27 6.39 10.40
C ILE A 79 -7.54 5.55 10.24
N ASP A 80 -8.68 6.19 9.99
CA ASP A 80 -9.97 5.50 9.84
C ASP A 80 -9.96 4.54 8.65
N TYR A 81 -9.39 4.94 7.51
CA TYR A 81 -9.26 4.09 6.33
C TYR A 81 -8.32 2.89 6.55
N PHE A 82 -7.18 3.10 7.20
CA PHE A 82 -6.27 1.99 7.52
C PHE A 82 -6.89 1.04 8.55
N HIS A 83 -7.59 1.57 9.55
CA HIS A 83 -8.32 0.77 10.51
C HIS A 83 -9.42 -0.07 9.84
N GLN A 84 -10.16 0.50 8.89
CA GLN A 84 -11.13 -0.25 8.08
C GLN A 84 -10.45 -1.38 7.30
N ALA A 85 -9.29 -1.13 6.69
CA ALA A 85 -8.55 -2.16 5.96
C ALA A 85 -8.13 -3.33 6.88
N VAL A 86 -7.62 -3.03 8.08
CA VAL A 86 -7.24 -4.05 9.08
C VAL A 86 -8.46 -4.82 9.60
N GLN A 87 -9.62 -4.16 9.73
CA GLN A 87 -10.87 -4.86 10.09
C GLN A 87 -11.37 -5.80 8.99
N GLN A 88 -11.16 -5.43 7.72
CA GLN A 88 -11.55 -6.26 6.58
C GLN A 88 -10.61 -7.45 6.39
N ASP A 89 -9.30 -7.24 6.60
CA ASP A 89 -8.29 -8.29 6.59
C ASP A 89 -7.23 -8.02 7.67
N SER A 90 -7.32 -8.78 8.76
CA SER A 90 -6.40 -8.67 9.89
C SER A 90 -4.97 -9.08 9.56
N ASN A 91 -4.77 -9.82 8.46
CA ASN A 91 -3.45 -10.25 7.99
C ASN A 91 -2.87 -9.30 6.93
N HIS A 92 -3.55 -8.18 6.65
CA HIS A 92 -3.06 -7.16 5.72
C HIS A 92 -1.91 -6.37 6.35
N LEU A 93 -0.70 -6.93 6.28
CA LEU A 93 0.49 -6.39 6.95
C LEU A 93 0.76 -4.93 6.56
N MET A 94 0.53 -4.57 5.29
CA MET A 94 0.76 -3.21 4.81
C MET A 94 -0.24 -2.21 5.42
N ALA A 95 -1.52 -2.56 5.49
CA ALA A 95 -2.52 -1.73 6.16
C ALA A 95 -2.23 -1.56 7.65
N GLY A 96 -1.81 -2.64 8.32
CA GLY A 96 -1.40 -2.60 9.72
C GLY A 96 -0.20 -1.67 9.96
N LEU A 97 0.85 -1.76 9.14
CA LEU A 97 2.01 -0.86 9.23
C LEU A 97 1.64 0.60 8.96
N ASN A 98 0.82 0.86 7.95
CA ASN A 98 0.33 2.20 7.63
C ASN A 98 -0.51 2.78 8.77
N LEU A 99 -1.32 1.96 9.45
CA LEU A 99 -2.09 2.36 10.63
C LEU A 99 -1.15 2.75 11.79
N VAL A 100 -0.12 1.95 12.07
CA VAL A 100 0.90 2.28 13.09
C VAL A 100 1.53 3.63 12.78
N GLU A 101 1.98 3.85 11.55
CA GLU A 101 2.61 5.11 11.15
C GLU A 101 1.67 6.31 11.30
N ALA A 102 0.42 6.16 10.88
CA ALA A 102 -0.60 7.20 10.99
C ALA A 102 -0.91 7.54 12.47
N LEU A 103 -1.02 6.53 13.33
CA LEU A 103 -1.24 6.72 14.77
C LEU A 103 -0.05 7.42 15.45
N VAL A 104 1.19 7.04 15.10
CA VAL A 104 2.41 7.71 15.60
C VAL A 104 2.44 9.18 15.17
N LYS A 105 2.13 9.47 13.91
CA LYS A 105 2.07 10.85 13.40
C LYS A 105 0.98 11.69 14.09
N ALA A 106 -0.10 11.05 14.53
CA ALA A 106 -1.18 11.68 15.30
C ALA A 106 -0.90 11.74 16.82
N GLY A 107 0.23 11.22 17.30
CA GLY A 107 0.58 11.17 18.72
C GLY A 107 -0.17 10.12 19.53
N GLN A 108 -0.86 9.19 18.87
CA GLN A 108 -1.62 8.10 19.50
C GLN A 108 -0.71 6.88 19.73
N TYR A 109 0.25 7.01 20.65
CA TYR A 109 1.31 6.01 20.82
C TYR A 109 0.83 4.66 21.36
N GLN A 110 -0.10 4.64 22.32
CA GLN A 110 -0.57 3.36 22.88
C GLN A 110 -1.32 2.52 21.82
N PRO A 111 -2.31 3.07 21.08
CA PRO A 111 -2.92 2.34 19.96
C PRO A 111 -1.90 1.91 18.89
N ALA A 112 -0.87 2.73 18.62
CA ALA A 112 0.18 2.36 17.67
C ALA A 112 0.99 1.14 18.14
N ILE A 113 1.32 1.07 19.43
CA ILE A 113 2.02 -0.08 20.01
C ILE A 113 1.15 -1.34 19.91
N ASP A 114 -0.12 -1.24 20.30
CA ASP A 114 -1.04 -2.38 20.27
C ASP A 114 -1.19 -2.93 18.84
N GLN A 115 -1.33 -2.03 17.85
CA GLN A 115 -1.39 -2.43 16.44
C GLN A 115 -0.07 -3.01 15.93
N ALA A 116 1.08 -2.46 16.35
CA ALA A 116 2.39 -2.99 15.95
C ALA A 116 2.61 -4.40 16.46
N LEU A 117 2.17 -4.70 17.69
CA LEU A 117 2.21 -6.06 18.24
C LEU A 117 1.33 -7.01 17.42
N GLN A 118 0.12 -6.60 17.03
CA GLN A 118 -0.74 -7.42 16.17
C GLN A 118 -0.07 -7.72 14.82
N VAL A 119 0.53 -6.72 14.18
CA VAL A 119 1.26 -6.90 12.91
C VAL A 119 2.40 -7.90 13.07
N LEU A 120 3.18 -7.80 14.15
CA LEU A 120 4.27 -8.74 14.44
C LEU A 120 3.77 -10.17 14.64
N THR A 121 2.63 -10.35 15.33
CA THR A 121 2.04 -11.68 15.54
C THR A 121 1.50 -12.32 14.26
N ALA A 122 1.15 -11.51 13.25
CA ALA A 122 0.63 -11.99 11.97
C ALA A 122 1.74 -12.44 10.99
N ILE A 123 3.02 -12.14 11.27
CA ILE A 123 4.15 -12.54 10.43
C ILE A 123 4.51 -14.02 10.71
N PRO A 124 4.35 -14.93 9.74
CA PRO A 124 4.75 -16.33 9.91
C PRO A 124 6.26 -16.42 10.18
N GLY A 125 6.65 -17.01 11.32
CA GLY A 125 8.04 -17.15 11.76
C GLY A 125 8.44 -16.23 12.92
N ALA A 126 7.63 -15.23 13.30
CA ALA A 126 7.87 -14.45 14.52
C ALA A 126 7.60 -15.28 15.81
N SER A 127 6.85 -16.37 15.70
CA SER A 127 6.47 -17.26 16.80
C SER A 127 7.28 -18.57 16.88
N GLU A 128 8.28 -18.77 16.02
CA GLU A 128 9.12 -19.97 16.04
C GLU A 128 10.57 -19.66 16.41
N ASP A 129 10.79 -19.20 17.65
CA ASP A 129 12.13 -19.36 18.27
C ASP A 129 12.06 -19.39 19.80
N SER A 130 11.23 -20.27 20.34
CA SER A 130 11.22 -20.57 21.77
C SER A 130 11.01 -22.06 22.03
N SER A 131 12.00 -22.88 21.62
CA SER A 131 12.46 -24.04 22.40
C SER A 131 13.76 -24.65 21.86
N PRO A 132 14.65 -25.16 22.74
CA PRO A 132 16.00 -25.58 22.39
C PRO A 132 16.04 -27.04 21.91
N GLY A 133 16.84 -27.27 20.86
CA GLY A 133 17.29 -28.59 20.47
C GLY A 133 16.66 -29.09 19.18
N HIS A 134 17.39 -28.93 18.07
CA HIS A 134 17.90 -30.09 17.36
C HIS A 134 19.09 -29.73 16.47
N THR A 135 20.08 -30.60 16.56
CA THR A 135 21.42 -30.56 16.01
C THR A 135 21.47 -30.38 14.49
N LEU A 136 22.45 -29.59 14.08
CA LEU A 136 22.96 -29.37 12.72
C LEU A 136 23.06 -30.67 11.90
N ALA A 137 22.32 -30.74 10.79
CA ALA A 137 22.68 -31.54 9.63
C ALA A 137 22.69 -30.62 8.41
N VAL A 138 23.88 -30.11 8.11
CA VAL A 138 24.20 -29.44 6.85
C VAL A 138 24.17 -30.48 5.75
N ASP A 139 23.10 -30.49 4.95
CA ASP A 139 23.16 -31.10 3.62
C ASP A 139 22.86 -30.04 2.57
N SER A 140 23.95 -29.55 2.00
CA SER A 140 24.01 -28.51 0.99
C SER A 140 23.64 -29.11 -0.36
N SER A 141 22.35 -29.20 -0.72
CA SER A 141 21.88 -29.32 -2.11
C SER A 141 20.35 -29.26 -2.22
N SER A 142 19.81 -28.05 -2.24
CA SER A 142 18.50 -27.74 -2.84
C SER A 142 18.43 -26.23 -3.03
N ALA A 143 18.98 -25.75 -4.15
CA ALA A 143 18.85 -24.37 -4.59
C ALA A 143 17.40 -24.13 -5.00
N GLY A 144 16.60 -23.70 -4.04
CA GLY A 144 15.23 -23.26 -4.19
C GLY A 144 14.90 -22.18 -3.17
N SER A 145 15.86 -21.30 -2.87
CA SER A 145 15.62 -20.08 -2.11
C SER A 145 14.77 -19.16 -2.99
N ALA A 146 13.45 -19.34 -2.93
CA ALA A 146 12.50 -18.35 -3.42
C ALA A 146 12.85 -17.04 -2.73
N SER A 147 13.47 -16.19 -3.54
CA SER A 147 14.23 -15.04 -3.12
C SER A 147 13.29 -14.08 -2.40
N LEU A 148 13.62 -13.74 -1.16
CA LEU A 148 13.11 -12.58 -0.42
C LEU A 148 13.34 -11.23 -1.15
N ARG A 149 13.75 -11.24 -2.43
CA ARG A 149 14.16 -10.10 -3.26
C ARG A 149 13.26 -9.82 -4.45
N GLU A 150 12.05 -10.36 -4.51
CA GLU A 150 11.01 -9.62 -5.23
C GLU A 150 10.41 -8.60 -4.27
N THR A 151 11.28 -7.73 -3.75
CA THR A 151 10.86 -6.53 -3.05
C THR A 151 10.12 -5.67 -4.08
N PRO A 152 8.83 -5.35 -3.87
CA PRO A 152 8.20 -4.30 -4.66
C PRO A 152 9.08 -3.06 -4.54
N HIS A 153 9.53 -2.55 -5.68
CA HIS A 153 10.43 -1.41 -5.73
C HIS A 153 9.67 -0.16 -5.28
N PHE A 154 9.80 0.19 -4.00
CA PHE A 154 9.21 1.40 -3.45
C PHE A 154 9.98 2.63 -3.97
N PRO A 155 9.27 3.69 -4.40
CA PRO A 155 9.91 4.95 -4.75
C PRO A 155 10.67 5.52 -3.54
N THR A 156 11.81 6.16 -3.80
CA THR A 156 12.61 6.86 -2.79
C THR A 156 11.74 7.90 -2.09
N GLY A 157 11.47 7.67 -0.80
CA GLY A 157 10.51 8.43 0.00
C GLY A 157 9.57 7.57 0.85
N PHE A 158 9.44 6.28 0.53
CA PHE A 158 8.71 5.28 1.35
C PHE A 158 9.58 4.12 1.85
N ASP A 159 10.83 4.02 1.36
CA ASP A 159 11.82 3.07 1.83
C ASP A 159 12.64 3.68 2.99
N PHE A 160 12.03 3.71 4.18
CA PHE A 160 12.63 4.28 5.40
C PHE A 160 13.53 3.27 6.15
N PHE A 161 13.68 2.04 5.67
CA PHE A 161 14.44 0.97 6.33
C PHE A 161 15.89 0.85 5.83
N ARG A 162 16.51 1.97 5.44
CA ARG A 162 17.95 2.06 5.15
C ARG A 162 18.73 2.68 6.30
#